data_AF-A0A6G3S054-F1
#
_entry.id   AF-A0A6G3S054-F1
#
_cell.length_a   1.000
_cell.length_b   1.000
_cell.length_c   1.000
_cell.angle_alpha   90.00
_cell.angle_beta   90.00
_cell.angle_gamma   90.00
#
_symmetry.space_group_name_H-M   'P 1'
#
loop_
_entity.id
_entity.type
_entity.pdbx_description
1 polymer ?
#
loop_
_entity_poly.entity_id
_entity_poly.type
_entity_poly.pdbx_seq_one_letter_code
_entity_poly.pdbx_strand_id
1 'polypeptide(L)' 'PDDPRVAEAARALVACLPPDLPAVEGPDQQAFLDTFLADFSPAQAEVLRLALRLVAGGGAP' A
#
# COMPACT_ATOMS: atom_id res chain seq x y z
N PRO A 1 9.94 -12.29 4.36
CA PRO A 1 8.62 -12.25 5.03
C PRO A 1 8.80 -11.77 6.47
N ASP A 2 8.09 -10.69 6.84
CA ASP A 2 8.23 -9.92 8.09
C ASP A 2 9.58 -9.25 8.31
N ASP A 3 10.03 -8.48 7.31
CA ASP A 3 11.10 -7.51 7.54
C ASP A 3 10.55 -6.30 8.32
N PRO A 4 11.06 -5.98 9.52
CA PRO A 4 10.55 -4.87 10.33
C PRO A 4 10.67 -3.52 9.62
N ARG A 5 11.64 -3.38 8.71
CA ARG A 5 11.84 -2.15 7.92
C ARG A 5 10.69 -1.90 6.96
N VAL A 6 10.07 -2.96 6.44
CA VAL A 6 8.91 -2.84 5.54
C VAL A 6 7.71 -2.28 6.32
N ALA A 7 7.48 -2.78 7.54
CA ALA A 7 6.39 -2.31 8.40
C ALA A 7 6.58 -0.86 8.88
N GLU A 8 7.82 -0.47 9.18
CA GLU A 8 8.15 0.92 9.53
C GLU A 8 7.97 1.87 8.34
N ALA A 9 8.54 1.53 7.18
CA ALA A 9 8.43 2.34 5.97
C ALA A 9 6.98 2.48 5.50
N ALA A 10 6.16 1.42 5.60
CA ALA A 10 4.75 1.49 5.24
C ALA A 10 3.98 2.46 6.14
N ARG A 11 4.25 2.46 7.46
CA ARG A 11 3.62 3.42 8.39
C ARG A 11 4.08 4.85 8.14
N ALA A 12 5.38 5.05 7.87
CA ALA A 12 5.91 6.36 7.51
C ALA A 12 5.26 6.88 6.20
N LEU A 13 5.04 6.00 5.22
CA LEU A 13 4.36 6.35 3.99
C LEU A 13 2.90 6.75 4.24
N VAL A 14 2.15 5.97 5.03
CA VAL A 14 0.76 6.28 5.40
C VAL A 14 0.64 7.64 6.09
N ALA A 15 1.60 8.00 6.96
CA ALA A 15 1.61 9.30 7.64
C ALA A 15 1.80 10.49 6.68
N CYS A 16 2.31 10.27 5.47
CA CYS A 16 2.45 11.29 4.42
C CYS A 16 1.22 11.41 3.52
N LEU A 17 0.24 10.51 3.65
CA LEU A 17 -0.95 10.49 2.81
C LEU A 17 -2.07 11.36 3.42
N PRO A 18 -2.94 11.95 2.58
CA PRO A 18 -4.13 12.64 3.09
C PRO A 18 -5.08 11.64 3.78
N PRO A 19 -5.79 12.06 4.84
CA PRO A 19 -6.66 11.19 5.61
C PRO A 19 -7.86 10.67 4.81
N ASP A 20 -8.34 11.44 3.83
CA ASP A 20 -9.55 11.12 3.04
C ASP A 20 -9.20 10.57 1.65
N LEU A 21 -8.27 9.61 1.60
CA LEU A 21 -7.93 8.93 0.35
C LEU A 21 -9.13 8.11 -0.13
N PRO A 22 -9.63 8.33 -1.35
CA PRO A 22 -10.73 7.52 -1.88
C PRO A 22 -10.28 6.06 -2.00
N ALA A 23 -10.99 5.17 -1.33
CA ALA A 23 -10.89 3.75 -1.58
C ALA A 23 -11.49 3.46 -2.96
N VAL A 24 -10.64 3.18 -3.93
CA VAL A 24 -11.07 2.59 -5.21
C VAL A 24 -10.92 1.09 -5.04
N GLU A 25 -11.97 0.32 -5.29
CA GLU A 25 -11.94 -1.14 -5.31
C GLU A 25 -12.49 -1.65 -6.65
N GLY A 26 -11.82 -2.64 -7.26
CA GLY A 26 -12.29 -3.29 -8.48
C GLY A 26 -11.30 -4.29 -9.08
N PRO A 27 -11.75 -5.21 -9.95
CA PRO A 27 -10.88 -6.23 -10.55
C PRO A 27 -9.75 -5.63 -11.41
N ASP A 28 -10.00 -4.48 -12.04
CA ASP A 28 -8.98 -3.75 -12.83
C ASP A 28 -7.87 -3.15 -11.96
N GLN A 29 -8.14 -2.92 -10.68
CA GLN A 29 -7.18 -2.37 -9.74
C GLN A 29 -6.04 -3.34 -9.44
N GLN A 30 -6.32 -4.66 -9.36
CA GLN A 30 -5.28 -5.63 -9.04
C GLN A 30 -4.26 -5.76 -10.20
N ALA A 31 -4.75 -5.82 -11.44
CA ALA A 31 -3.88 -5.82 -12.62
C ALA A 31 -3.09 -4.52 -12.77
N PHE A 32 -3.72 -3.38 -12.46
CA PHE A 32 -3.04 -2.09 -12.38
C PHE A 32 -1.95 -2.08 -11.31
N LEU A 33 -2.25 -2.56 -10.09
CA LEU A 33 -1.28 -2.61 -8.98
C LEU A 33 -0.11 -3.52 -9.31
N ASP A 34 -0.34 -4.69 -9.90
CA ASP A 34 0.76 -5.59 -10.28
C ASP A 34 1.66 -4.95 -11.34
N THR A 35 1.08 -4.24 -12.32
CA THR A 35 1.84 -3.50 -13.34
C THR A 35 2.61 -2.33 -12.72
N PHE A 36 1.96 -1.53 -11.89
CA PHE A 36 2.56 -0.38 -11.21
C PHE A 36 3.70 -0.81 -10.28
N LEU A 37 3.52 -1.90 -9.54
CA LEU A 37 4.52 -2.40 -8.59
C LEU A 37 5.71 -3.08 -9.28
N ALA A 38 5.61 -3.43 -10.57
CA ALA A 38 6.71 -4.02 -11.34
C ALA A 38 7.89 -3.06 -11.54
N ASP A 39 7.64 -1.74 -11.45
CA ASP A 39 8.68 -0.70 -11.53
C ASP A 39 9.50 -0.57 -10.23
N PHE A 40 9.11 -1.27 -9.16
CA PHE A 40 9.74 -1.18 -7.85
C PHE A 40 10.55 -2.44 -7.51
N SER A 41 11.58 -2.27 -6.69
CA SER A 41 12.25 -3.42 -6.09
C SER A 41 11.26 -4.24 -5.23
N PRO A 42 11.49 -5.55 -5.03
CA PRO A 42 10.60 -6.39 -4.22
C PRO A 42 10.31 -5.80 -2.82
N ALA A 43 11.31 -5.20 -2.17
CA ALA A 43 11.14 -4.59 -0.86
C ALA A 43 10.22 -3.35 -0.89
N GLN A 44 10.36 -2.49 -1.91
CA GLN A 44 9.52 -1.30 -2.07
C GLN A 44 8.09 -1.67 -2.44
N ALA A 45 7.92 -2.68 -3.31
CA ALA A 45 6.60 -3.17 -3.68
C ALA A 45 5.83 -3.67 -2.45
N GLU A 46 6.50 -4.37 -1.52
CA GLU A 46 5.90 -4.80 -0.26
C GLU A 46 5.53 -3.64 0.67
N VAL A 47 6.36 -2.58 0.73
CA VAL A 47 6.03 -1.36 1.47
C VAL A 47 4.74 -0.73 0.94
N LEU A 48 4.61 -0.62 -0.39
CA LEU A 48 3.42 -0.05 -1.04
C LEU A 48 2.19 -0.92 -0.82
N ARG A 49 2.29 -2.26 -0.99
CA ARG A 49 1.19 -3.20 -0.70
C ARG A 49 0.74 -3.12 0.76
N LEU A 50 1.67 -2.98 1.70
CA LEU A 50 1.33 -2.86 3.11
C LEU A 50 0.68 -1.50 3.41
N ALA A 51 1.20 -0.40 2.87
CA ALA A 51 0.61 0.93 3.02
C ALA A 51 -0.82 0.99 2.47
N LEU A 52 -1.06 0.43 1.27
CA LEU A 52 -2.40 0.36 0.67
C LEU A 52 -3.37 -0.46 1.54
N ARG A 53 -2.93 -1.59 2.10
CA ARG A 53 -3.74 -2.38 3.05
C ARG A 53 -4.06 -1.60 4.33
N LEU A 54 -3.12 -0.81 4.85
CA LEU A 54 -3.33 0.02 6.03
C LEU A 54 -4.33 1.15 5.77
N VAL A 55 -4.30 1.76 4.58
CA VAL A 55 -5.27 2.79 4.17
C VAL A 55 -6.66 2.16 3.95
N ALA A 56 -6.74 1.02 3.27
CA ALA A 56 -8.02 0.33 3.02
C ALA A 56 -8.65 -0.24 4.30
N GLY A 57 -7.83 -0.75 5.24
CA GLY A 57 -8.29 -1.26 6.54
C GLY A 57 -8.45 -0.19 7.63
N GLY A 58 -8.04 1.06 7.35
CA GLY A 58 -8.17 2.20 8.27
C GLY A 58 -9.55 2.85 8.27
N GLY A 59 -10.43 2.46 7.34
CA GLY A 59 -11.85 2.80 7.34
C GLY A 59 -12.69 1.59 7.73
N ALA A 60 -13.07 1.49 8.99
CA ALA A 60 -14.12 0.55 9.40
C ALA A 60 -14.88 1.10 10.62
N PRO A 61 -16.21 0.92 10.64
CA PRO A 61 -17.23 1.36 9.69
C PRO A 61 -17.77 2.77 9.99
#